data_AF-A0A2Z5QZ65-F1
#
_entry.id   AF-A0A2Z5QZ65-F1
#
_cell.length_a   1.000
_cell.length_b   1.000
_cell.length_c   1.000
_cell.angle_alpha   90.00
_cell.angle_beta   90.00
_cell.angle_gamma   90.00
#
_symmetry.space_group_name_H-M   'P 1'
#
loop_
_entity.id
_entity.type
_entity.pdbx_description
1 polymer ?
#
loop_
_entity_poly.entity_id
_entity_poly.type
_entity_poly.pdbx_seq_one_letter_code
_entity_poly.pdbx_strand_id
1 'polypeptide(L)'
;MSENASAWADLTGRTLTKGQGTGNDFIFITDPKAEAVLDADLVARVCDRHFGLGADGFIRAAHTETFSTGQKILEKHPEATWFMDYRNADGTISEMCGNGVRAFVEYLRTEGLISLEVGEHVSIGTRAGVKTVARTDTGYAVDMGPWSFIHGDAAREGGEDSQVSARGLKTPRPALSISMGNPHTVVMLGSDGKLDGLDLGVAPVVTPARRTARMWSSWCLSNWSMTPAILGS
;
A
#
# COMPACT_ATOMS: atom_id res chain seq x y z
N MET A 1 42.21 -13.83 2.10
CA MET A 1 40.79 -14.16 2.33
C MET A 1 40.07 -12.82 2.38
N SER A 2 39.39 -12.43 1.31
CA SER A 2 38.63 -11.18 1.31
C SER A 2 37.47 -11.33 2.30
N GLU A 3 37.37 -10.41 3.24
CA GLU A 3 36.18 -10.23 4.07
C GLU A 3 35.03 -9.83 3.16
N ASN A 4 34.38 -10.81 2.53
CA ASN A 4 33.09 -10.57 1.91
C ASN A 4 32.13 -10.34 3.07
N ALA A 5 31.84 -9.06 3.35
CA ALA A 5 30.67 -8.70 4.12
C ALA A 5 29.49 -9.52 3.60
N SER A 6 28.79 -10.20 4.51
CA SER A 6 27.60 -10.99 4.19
C SER A 6 26.73 -10.21 3.20
N ALA A 7 26.25 -10.86 2.12
CA ALA A 7 25.33 -10.21 1.16
C ALA A 7 24.05 -9.66 1.84
N TRP A 8 23.78 -10.18 3.04
CA TRP A 8 22.67 -9.85 3.92
C TRP A 8 23.05 -8.85 5.02
N ALA A 9 24.33 -8.48 5.13
CA ALA A 9 24.89 -7.43 5.98
C ALA A 9 24.16 -7.30 7.33
N ASP A 10 23.48 -6.17 7.54
CA ASP A 10 22.79 -5.78 8.78
C ASP A 10 21.57 -6.63 9.16
N LEU A 11 21.13 -7.55 8.29
CA LEU A 11 20.08 -8.52 8.58
C LEU A 11 20.64 -9.81 9.21
N THR A 12 21.96 -9.99 9.23
CA THR A 12 22.59 -11.19 9.79
C THR A 12 22.22 -11.34 11.27
N GLY A 13 21.66 -12.50 11.64
CA GLY A 13 21.24 -12.80 13.01
C GLY A 13 19.91 -12.15 13.43
N ARG A 14 19.20 -11.48 12.51
CA ARG A 14 17.86 -10.94 12.74
C ARG A 14 16.78 -11.89 12.21
N THR A 15 15.65 -11.93 12.90
CA THR A 15 14.47 -12.66 12.45
C THR A 15 13.72 -11.84 11.41
N LEU A 16 13.34 -12.49 10.31
CA LEU A 16 12.49 -11.93 9.27
C LEU A 16 11.21 -12.74 9.17
N THR A 17 10.08 -12.06 9.10
CA THR A 17 8.76 -12.70 8.96
C THR A 17 8.21 -12.39 7.57
N LYS A 18 7.67 -13.38 6.87
CA LYS A 18 7.01 -13.18 5.58
C LYS A 18 5.49 -13.24 5.76
N GLY A 19 4.78 -12.26 5.23
CA GLY A 19 3.32 -12.19 5.27
C GLY A 19 2.75 -11.62 3.99
N GLN A 20 1.42 -11.67 3.82
CA GLN A 20 0.76 -11.10 2.65
C GLN A 20 -0.60 -10.47 3.00
N GLY A 21 -0.98 -9.45 2.24
CA GLY A 21 -2.31 -8.87 2.25
C GLY A 21 -2.94 -8.96 0.86
N THR A 22 -3.97 -9.81 0.71
CA THR A 22 -4.73 -10.00 -0.54
C THR A 22 -3.85 -10.27 -1.78
N GLY A 23 -2.80 -11.09 -1.61
CA GLY A 23 -1.88 -11.50 -2.67
C GLY A 23 -0.63 -10.62 -2.82
N ASN A 24 -0.56 -9.47 -2.15
CA ASN A 24 0.65 -8.64 -2.10
C ASN A 24 1.51 -9.07 -0.90
N ASP A 25 2.72 -9.59 -1.13
CA ASP A 25 3.59 -10.19 -0.11
C ASP A 25 4.72 -9.25 0.35
N PHE A 26 5.05 -9.33 1.65
CA PHE A 26 6.02 -8.48 2.30
C PHE A 26 6.96 -9.28 3.21
N ILE A 27 8.21 -8.84 3.29
CA ILE A 27 9.14 -9.23 4.35
C ILE A 27 9.07 -8.18 5.46
N PHE A 28 8.93 -8.64 6.70
CA PHE A 28 8.86 -7.83 7.89
C PHE A 28 10.10 -8.02 8.77
N ILE A 29 10.50 -6.95 9.44
CA ILE A 29 11.52 -6.95 10.49
C ILE A 29 11.08 -6.06 11.66
N THR A 30 11.32 -6.52 12.88
CA THR A 30 11.21 -5.68 14.08
C THR A 30 12.57 -5.04 14.36
N ASP A 31 12.62 -3.71 14.26
CA ASP A 31 13.84 -2.91 14.48
C ASP A 31 13.44 -1.58 15.13
N PRO A 32 13.03 -1.58 16.42
CA PRO A 32 12.34 -0.46 17.06
C PRO A 32 13.14 0.84 17.07
N LYS A 33 14.47 0.73 17.10
CA LYS A 33 15.42 1.86 17.10
C LYS A 33 15.96 2.21 15.70
N ALA A 34 15.47 1.54 14.67
CA ALA A 34 15.92 1.72 13.29
C ALA A 34 17.43 1.51 13.09
N GLU A 35 18.04 0.55 13.77
CA GLU A 35 19.49 0.31 13.80
C GLU A 35 20.02 -0.36 12.52
N ALA A 36 19.20 -1.18 11.84
CA ALA A 36 19.62 -1.82 10.60
C ALA A 36 19.66 -0.81 9.45
N VAL A 37 20.77 -0.76 8.71
CA VAL A 37 20.87 0.04 7.50
C VAL A 37 20.22 -0.70 6.35
N LEU A 38 18.99 -0.28 6.03
CA LEU A 38 18.22 -0.81 4.90
C LEU A 38 18.43 0.08 3.68
N ASP A 39 19.58 -0.09 3.02
CA ASP A 39 19.81 0.52 1.71
C ASP A 39 18.98 -0.17 0.61
N ALA A 40 18.89 0.50 -0.54
CA ALA A 40 18.06 0.01 -1.64
C ALA A 40 18.56 -1.34 -2.19
N ASP A 41 19.88 -1.52 -2.27
CA ASP A 41 20.49 -2.72 -2.85
C ASP A 41 20.27 -3.95 -1.96
N LEU A 42 20.37 -3.79 -0.64
CA LEU A 42 20.08 -4.85 0.33
C LEU A 42 18.61 -5.26 0.24
N VAL A 43 17.70 -4.29 0.21
CA VAL A 43 16.26 -4.57 0.10
C VAL A 43 15.94 -5.25 -1.23
N ALA A 44 16.52 -4.79 -2.33
CA ALA A 44 16.34 -5.43 -3.63
C ALA A 44 16.83 -6.88 -3.66
N ARG A 45 18.00 -7.15 -3.06
CA ARG A 45 18.50 -8.53 -2.91
C ARG A 45 17.59 -9.40 -2.06
N VAL A 46 17.05 -8.87 -0.96
CA VAL A 46 16.13 -9.61 -0.07
C VAL A 46 14.82 -9.93 -0.78
N CYS A 47 14.28 -8.98 -1.51
CA CYS A 47 13.00 -9.09 -2.21
C CYS A 47 13.09 -9.87 -3.53
N ASP A 48 14.30 -10.14 -4.04
CA ASP A 48 14.49 -10.99 -5.22
C ASP A 48 13.91 -12.39 -4.98
N ARG A 49 13.05 -12.86 -5.90
CA ARG A 49 12.32 -14.12 -5.76
C ARG A 49 13.15 -15.36 -6.04
N HIS A 50 14.30 -15.22 -6.69
CA HIS A 50 15.17 -16.35 -7.07
C HIS A 50 16.39 -16.47 -6.16
N PHE A 51 16.98 -15.34 -5.80
CA PHE A 51 18.22 -15.23 -5.05
C PHE A 51 18.01 -14.74 -3.60
N GLY A 52 16.80 -14.29 -3.27
CA GLY A 52 16.42 -13.84 -1.94
C GLY A 52 15.23 -14.58 -1.34
N LEU A 53 14.48 -13.89 -0.47
CA LEU A 53 13.27 -14.42 0.17
C LEU A 53 12.02 -14.25 -0.71
N GLY A 54 12.09 -13.33 -1.68
CA GLY A 54 11.01 -12.99 -2.60
C GLY A 54 9.88 -12.23 -1.93
N ALA A 55 9.62 -10.98 -2.32
CA ALA A 55 8.44 -10.24 -1.89
C ALA A 55 8.19 -9.04 -2.80
N ASP A 56 6.97 -8.50 -2.79
CA ASP A 56 6.62 -7.24 -3.43
C ASP A 56 7.20 -6.03 -2.66
N GLY A 57 7.61 -6.22 -1.40
CA GLY A 57 8.48 -5.28 -0.72
C GLY A 57 8.89 -5.67 0.71
N PHE A 58 9.52 -4.72 1.38
CA PHE A 58 10.14 -4.88 2.69
C PHE A 58 9.62 -3.81 3.66
N ILE A 59 9.13 -4.22 4.83
CA ILE A 59 8.54 -3.34 5.84
C ILE A 59 9.31 -3.51 7.16
N ARG A 60 9.88 -2.41 7.65
CA ARG A 60 10.45 -2.35 9.00
C ARG A 60 9.42 -1.78 9.99
N ALA A 61 9.19 -2.50 11.08
CA ALA A 61 8.53 -2.00 12.29
C ALA A 61 9.56 -1.26 13.15
N ALA A 62 9.46 0.06 13.20
CA ALA A 62 10.30 0.93 14.01
C ALA A 62 9.45 1.90 14.84
N HIS A 63 10.00 2.51 15.88
CA HIS A 63 9.27 3.55 16.61
C HIS A 63 9.22 4.84 15.78
N THR A 64 8.09 5.54 15.84
CA THR A 64 7.88 6.78 15.07
C THR A 64 8.93 7.85 15.38
N GLU A 65 9.38 7.95 16.63
CA GLU A 65 10.39 8.92 17.05
C GLU A 65 11.76 8.77 16.34
N THR A 66 12.06 7.60 15.78
CA THR A 66 13.35 7.36 15.11
C THR A 66 13.47 8.10 13.77
N PHE A 67 12.35 8.59 13.23
CA PHE A 67 12.31 9.28 11.95
C PHE A 67 12.08 10.77 12.14
N SER A 68 12.79 11.60 11.34
CA SER A 68 12.61 13.06 11.35
C SER A 68 11.19 13.48 10.98
N THR A 69 10.51 12.74 10.11
CA THR A 69 9.08 12.92 9.80
C THR A 69 8.17 12.53 10.96
N GLY A 70 8.63 11.65 11.84
CA GLY A 70 7.87 11.09 12.94
C GLY A 70 7.65 12.06 14.11
N GLN A 71 8.57 12.99 14.38
CA GLN A 71 8.36 14.00 15.42
C GLN A 71 7.09 14.82 15.18
N LYS A 72 6.87 15.28 13.95
CA LYS A 72 5.65 16.00 13.55
C LYS A 72 4.39 15.14 13.61
N ILE A 73 4.54 13.83 13.43
CA ILE A 73 3.43 12.87 13.59
C ILE A 73 3.06 12.80 15.07
N LEU A 74 4.04 12.57 15.95
CA LEU A 74 3.81 12.42 17.40
C LEU A 74 3.30 13.69 18.08
N GLU A 75 3.63 14.88 17.57
CA GLU A 75 3.06 16.15 18.05
C GLU A 75 1.53 16.21 17.90
N LYS A 76 0.99 15.60 16.83
CA LYS A 76 -0.45 15.60 16.53
C LYS A 76 -1.15 14.30 16.93
N HIS A 77 -0.41 13.20 16.91
CA HIS A 77 -0.87 11.84 17.09
C HIS A 77 0.12 11.08 18.00
N PRO A 78 0.19 11.43 19.30
CA PRO A 78 1.13 10.80 20.23
C PRO A 78 0.89 9.29 20.39
N GLU A 79 -0.30 8.80 20.05
CA GLU A 79 -0.66 7.39 20.06
C GLU A 79 -0.06 6.59 18.88
N ALA A 80 0.43 7.26 17.83
CA ALA A 80 1.03 6.62 16.66
C ALA A 80 2.50 6.21 16.92
N THR A 81 2.71 5.32 17.88
CA THR A 81 4.06 4.95 18.40
C THR A 81 4.86 4.07 17.45
N TRP A 82 4.19 3.29 16.59
CA TRP A 82 4.80 2.44 15.58
C TRP A 82 4.77 3.09 14.20
N PHE A 83 5.87 2.99 13.48
CA PHE A 83 6.07 3.51 12.14
C PHE A 83 6.31 2.38 11.15
N MET A 84 5.57 2.40 10.05
CA MET A 84 5.71 1.48 8.94
C MET A 84 6.74 2.02 7.95
N ASP A 85 8.00 1.62 8.12
CA ASP A 85 9.07 1.98 7.18
C ASP A 85 9.07 1.03 5.98
N TYR A 86 8.27 1.38 4.97
CA TYR A 86 8.06 0.57 3.77
C TYR A 86 9.01 0.95 2.61
N ARG A 87 9.60 -0.07 1.98
CA ARG A 87 10.35 0.00 0.72
C ARG A 87 9.81 -1.03 -0.28
N ASN A 88 9.77 -0.64 -1.55
CA ASN A 88 9.41 -1.53 -2.66
C ASN A 88 10.46 -2.63 -2.86
N ALA A 89 10.10 -3.64 -3.65
CA ALA A 89 11.02 -4.72 -4.04
C ALA A 89 12.30 -4.26 -4.75
N ASP A 90 12.33 -3.07 -5.36
CA ASP A 90 13.52 -2.47 -5.97
C ASP A 90 14.35 -1.62 -4.98
N GLY A 91 13.96 -1.60 -3.71
CA GLY A 91 14.61 -0.81 -2.65
C GLY A 91 14.17 0.65 -2.58
N THR A 92 13.35 1.14 -3.50
CA THR A 92 12.85 2.52 -3.46
C THR A 92 11.91 2.74 -2.28
N ILE A 93 11.94 3.96 -1.72
CA ILE A 93 11.09 4.34 -0.60
C ILE A 93 9.63 4.42 -1.07
N SER A 94 8.74 3.82 -0.28
CA SER A 94 7.31 3.98 -0.43
C SER A 94 6.71 4.88 0.62
N GLU A 95 5.73 5.68 0.19
CA GLU A 95 4.96 6.52 1.10
C GLU A 95 3.88 5.73 1.84
N MET A 96 3.16 4.84 1.14
CA MET A 96 2.07 4.03 1.70
C MET A 96 1.63 2.90 0.75
N CYS A 97 1.20 1.77 1.32
CA CYS A 97 0.43 0.74 0.62
C CYS A 97 -0.68 0.21 1.54
N GLY A 98 -1.94 0.28 1.10
CA GLY A 98 -3.09 -0.14 1.91
C GLY A 98 -3.05 -1.62 2.31
N ASN A 99 -2.54 -2.48 1.42
CA ASN A 99 -2.32 -3.90 1.72
C ASN A 99 -1.19 -4.08 2.74
N GLY A 100 -0.11 -3.32 2.58
CA GLY A 100 1.03 -3.31 3.49
C GLY A 100 0.63 -2.91 4.91
N VAL A 101 -0.18 -1.86 5.08
CA VAL A 101 -0.65 -1.40 6.40
C VAL A 101 -1.48 -2.48 7.13
N ARG A 102 -2.38 -3.18 6.43
CA ARG A 102 -3.17 -4.28 7.05
C ARG A 102 -2.26 -5.43 7.49
N ALA A 103 -1.36 -5.86 6.61
CA ALA A 103 -0.41 -6.93 6.91
C ALA A 103 0.55 -6.54 8.04
N PHE A 104 0.95 -5.26 8.10
CA PHE A 104 1.81 -4.71 9.14
C PHE A 104 1.14 -4.71 10.52
N VAL A 105 -0.13 -4.31 10.63
CA VAL A 105 -0.85 -4.36 11.91
C VAL A 105 -1.00 -5.80 12.41
N GLU A 106 -1.30 -6.74 11.51
CA GLU A 106 -1.34 -8.16 11.87
C GLU A 106 0.03 -8.69 12.30
N TYR A 107 1.11 -8.25 11.64
CA TYR A 107 2.48 -8.56 12.04
C TYR A 107 2.79 -8.06 13.45
N LEU A 108 2.54 -6.77 13.74
CA LEU A 108 2.76 -6.20 15.08
C LEU A 108 1.98 -6.97 16.17
N ARG A 109 0.73 -7.35 15.87
CA ARG A 109 -0.12 -8.11 16.79
C ARG A 109 0.42 -9.52 17.03
N THR A 110 0.83 -10.20 15.97
CA THR A 110 1.35 -11.58 16.03
C THR A 110 2.68 -11.65 16.77
N GLU A 111 3.54 -10.63 16.62
CA GLU A 111 4.79 -10.49 17.37
C GLU A 111 4.59 -9.98 18.81
N GLY A 112 3.35 -9.73 19.24
CA GLY A 112 3.04 -9.23 20.60
C GLY A 112 3.50 -7.79 20.86
N LEU A 113 3.75 -7.01 19.81
CA LEU A 113 4.21 -5.62 19.88
C LEU A 113 3.07 -4.63 20.12
N ILE A 114 1.84 -5.04 19.81
CA ILE A 114 0.60 -4.33 20.12
C ILE A 114 -0.47 -5.32 20.59
N SER A 115 -1.42 -4.84 21.38
CA SER A 115 -2.70 -5.50 21.63
C SER A 115 -3.77 -4.77 20.85
N LEU A 116 -4.61 -5.51 20.11
CA LEU A 116 -5.67 -4.93 19.30
C LEU A 116 -6.81 -5.93 19.16
N GLU A 117 -7.90 -5.71 19.88
CA GLU A 117 -9.10 -6.55 19.85
C GLU A 117 -10.07 -6.15 18.73
N VAL A 118 -11.00 -7.04 18.41
CA VAL A 118 -12.04 -6.76 17.42
C VAL A 118 -12.88 -5.57 17.87
N GLY A 119 -13.04 -4.57 16.99
CA GLY A 119 -13.72 -3.31 17.27
C GLY A 119 -12.77 -2.19 17.74
N GLU A 120 -11.52 -2.50 18.08
CA GLU A 120 -10.51 -1.51 18.41
C GLU A 120 -9.77 -1.01 17.17
N HIS A 121 -9.04 0.10 17.33
CA HIS A 121 -8.23 0.69 16.29
C HIS A 121 -6.84 1.10 16.80
N VAL A 122 -5.89 1.18 15.87
CA VAL A 122 -4.52 1.62 16.10
C VAL A 122 -4.11 2.67 15.07
N SER A 123 -3.37 3.69 15.52
CA SER A 123 -2.75 4.68 14.64
C SER A 123 -1.33 4.22 14.27
N ILE A 124 -1.04 4.15 12.98
CA ILE A 124 0.28 3.80 12.45
C ILE A 124 0.89 4.99 11.75
N GLY A 125 2.12 5.36 12.13
CA GLY A 125 2.90 6.37 11.44
C GLY A 125 3.38 5.85 10.07
N THR A 126 3.22 6.66 9.03
CA THR A 126 3.77 6.38 7.71
C THR A 126 4.39 7.65 7.12
N ARG A 127 5.11 7.52 6.01
CA ARG A 127 5.62 8.70 5.27
C ARG A 127 4.49 9.54 4.66
N ALA A 128 3.32 8.96 4.44
CA ALA A 128 2.10 9.65 4.02
C ALA A 128 1.26 10.21 5.19
N GLY A 129 1.83 10.26 6.40
CA GLY A 129 1.11 10.65 7.62
C GLY A 129 0.54 9.45 8.38
N VAL A 130 -0.37 9.71 9.32
CA VAL A 130 -0.97 8.65 10.15
C VAL A 130 -2.04 7.88 9.37
N LYS A 131 -2.09 6.58 9.61
CA LYS A 131 -3.18 5.70 9.16
C LYS A 131 -3.83 5.03 10.35
N THR A 132 -5.14 5.20 10.48
CA THR A 132 -5.94 4.53 11.50
C THR A 132 -6.42 3.20 10.94
N VAL A 133 -6.15 2.12 11.67
CA VAL A 133 -6.51 0.76 11.26
C VAL A 133 -7.39 0.16 12.34
N ALA A 134 -8.62 -0.20 11.98
CA ALA A 134 -9.55 -0.89 12.85
C ALA A 134 -9.51 -2.39 12.58
N ARG A 135 -9.49 -3.20 13.65
CA ARG A 135 -9.65 -4.65 13.54
C ARG A 135 -11.13 -4.98 13.48
N THR A 136 -11.54 -5.66 12.42
CA THR A 136 -12.91 -6.15 12.25
C THR A 136 -12.99 -7.64 12.59
N ASP A 137 -14.19 -8.18 12.61
CA ASP A 137 -14.46 -9.61 12.74
C ASP A 137 -13.82 -10.44 11.62
N THR A 138 -13.79 -9.90 10.40
CA THR A 138 -13.26 -10.59 9.21
C THR A 138 -11.88 -10.11 8.75
N GLY A 139 -11.24 -9.16 9.44
CA GLY A 139 -9.94 -8.63 9.03
C GLY A 139 -9.66 -7.21 9.54
N TYR A 140 -9.36 -6.30 8.61
CA TYR A 140 -8.93 -4.94 8.92
C TYR A 140 -9.55 -3.91 7.99
N ALA A 141 -10.03 -2.82 8.57
CA ALA A 141 -10.45 -1.60 7.86
C ALA A 141 -9.38 -0.52 8.06
N VAL A 142 -8.99 0.17 6.99
CA VAL A 142 -7.97 1.23 7.03
C VAL A 142 -8.63 2.55 6.65
N ASP A 143 -8.47 3.56 7.49
CA ASP A 143 -8.81 4.93 7.12
C ASP A 143 -7.78 5.44 6.10
N MET A 144 -8.21 5.50 4.85
CA MET A 144 -7.38 5.98 3.74
C MET A 144 -7.31 7.51 3.69
N GLY A 145 -8.09 8.21 4.51
CA GLY A 145 -8.30 9.65 4.45
C GLY A 145 -9.38 10.03 3.44
N PRO A 146 -9.63 11.35 3.27
CA PRO A 146 -10.62 11.82 2.33
C PRO A 146 -10.21 11.51 0.90
N TRP A 147 -11.16 11.02 0.12
CA TRP A 147 -11.00 10.86 -1.32
C TRP A 147 -11.55 12.08 -2.05
N SER A 148 -11.08 12.31 -3.28
CA SER A 148 -11.60 13.38 -4.13
C SER A 148 -11.62 13.00 -5.60
N PHE A 149 -12.49 13.65 -6.39
CA PHE A 149 -12.41 13.62 -7.84
C PHE A 149 -11.24 14.48 -8.31
N ILE A 150 -10.39 13.93 -9.19
CA ILE A 150 -9.25 14.69 -9.75
C ILE A 150 -9.76 15.86 -10.60
N HIS A 151 -10.89 15.69 -11.26
CA HIS A 151 -11.54 16.70 -12.09
C HIS A 151 -12.80 17.31 -11.45
N GLY A 152 -12.94 17.18 -10.12
CA GLY A 152 -13.95 17.89 -9.33
C GLY A 152 -15.40 17.61 -9.73
N ASP A 153 -16.24 18.65 -9.70
CA ASP A 153 -17.69 18.54 -9.90
C ASP A 153 -18.09 18.02 -11.28
N ALA A 154 -17.28 18.29 -12.31
CA ALA A 154 -17.53 17.79 -13.67
C ALA A 154 -17.52 16.25 -13.73
N ALA A 155 -16.60 15.61 -12.99
CA ALA A 155 -16.53 14.15 -12.88
C ALA A 155 -17.72 13.60 -12.07
N ARG A 156 -18.16 14.34 -11.05
CA ARG A 156 -19.30 13.97 -10.19
C ARG A 156 -20.63 14.03 -10.93
N GLU A 157 -20.82 15.06 -11.76
CA GLU A 157 -22.05 15.27 -12.53
C GLU A 157 -22.11 14.40 -13.79
N GLY A 158 -20.96 14.22 -14.47
CA GLY A 158 -20.87 13.44 -15.71
C GLY A 158 -20.75 11.94 -15.51
N GLY A 159 -20.35 11.48 -14.32
CA GLY A 159 -20.06 10.06 -14.04
C GLY A 159 -18.80 9.52 -14.72
N GLU A 160 -18.09 10.36 -15.48
CA GLU A 160 -16.84 10.07 -16.18
C GLU A 160 -16.04 11.37 -16.39
N ASP A 161 -14.71 11.27 -16.44
CA ASP A 161 -13.79 12.38 -16.72
C ASP A 161 -12.64 12.00 -17.66
N SER A 162 -12.55 10.72 -18.01
CA SER A 162 -11.48 10.16 -18.81
C SER A 162 -11.96 8.95 -19.60
N GLN A 163 -11.18 8.57 -20.60
CA GLN A 163 -11.36 7.36 -21.39
C GLN A 163 -10.13 6.47 -21.28
N VAL A 164 -10.36 5.18 -21.06
CA VAL A 164 -9.32 4.17 -20.95
C VAL A 164 -9.39 3.23 -22.14
N SER A 165 -8.25 3.10 -22.82
CA SER A 165 -8.02 2.08 -23.85
C SER A 165 -7.00 1.09 -23.35
N ALA A 166 -7.28 -0.21 -23.47
CA ALA A 166 -6.40 -1.27 -23.02
C ALA A 166 -6.37 -2.38 -24.07
N ARG A 167 -5.27 -3.14 -24.13
CA ARG A 167 -5.19 -4.28 -25.04
C ARG A 167 -6.20 -5.35 -24.60
N GLY A 168 -7.10 -5.74 -25.50
CA GLY A 168 -8.23 -6.62 -25.19
C GLY A 168 -9.58 -5.89 -25.09
N LEU A 169 -9.57 -4.55 -24.92
CA LEU A 169 -10.79 -3.75 -25.08
C LEU A 169 -11.01 -3.40 -26.55
N LYS A 170 -12.18 -3.77 -27.07
CA LYS A 170 -12.59 -3.42 -28.44
C LYS A 170 -12.81 -1.92 -28.66
N THR A 171 -13.26 -1.22 -27.61
CA THR A 171 -13.54 0.22 -27.64
C THR A 171 -13.05 0.87 -26.36
N PRO A 172 -12.61 2.14 -26.40
CA PRO A 172 -12.32 2.92 -25.20
C PRO A 172 -13.52 2.91 -24.25
N ARG A 173 -13.24 2.92 -22.95
CA ARG A 173 -14.26 2.91 -21.90
C ARG A 173 -14.22 4.21 -21.12
N PRO A 174 -15.37 4.80 -20.78
CA PRO A 174 -15.42 5.90 -19.87
C PRO A 174 -14.90 5.47 -18.50
N ALA A 175 -14.27 6.42 -17.82
CA ALA A 175 -13.59 6.19 -16.57
C ALA A 175 -13.63 7.44 -15.70
N LEU A 176 -13.44 7.21 -14.41
CA LEU A 176 -13.51 8.22 -13.38
C LEU A 176 -12.16 8.31 -12.67
N SER A 177 -11.61 9.51 -12.59
CA SER A 177 -10.31 9.75 -11.99
C SER A 177 -10.50 10.22 -10.55
N ILE A 178 -10.06 9.39 -9.60
CA ILE A 178 -10.15 9.67 -8.17
C ILE A 178 -8.76 9.73 -7.55
N SER A 179 -8.61 10.51 -6.49
CA SER A 179 -7.41 10.56 -5.67
C SER A 179 -7.70 10.02 -4.28
N MET A 180 -6.83 9.12 -3.81
CA MET A 180 -6.77 8.63 -2.42
C MET A 180 -5.46 9.09 -1.74
N GLY A 181 -4.87 10.20 -2.23
CA GLY A 181 -3.48 10.59 -1.98
C GLY A 181 -2.54 10.24 -3.14
N ASN A 182 -2.92 9.28 -3.97
CA ASN A 182 -2.32 8.97 -5.27
C ASN A 182 -3.42 8.74 -6.34
N PRO A 183 -3.12 8.95 -7.63
CA PRO A 183 -4.15 9.01 -8.66
C PRO A 183 -4.59 7.62 -9.12
N HIS A 184 -5.88 7.36 -9.11
CA HIS A 184 -6.52 6.16 -9.63
C HIS A 184 -7.49 6.51 -10.76
N THR A 185 -7.64 5.62 -11.74
CA THR A 185 -8.67 5.74 -12.78
C THR A 185 -9.51 4.48 -12.74
N VAL A 186 -10.80 4.65 -12.50
CA VAL A 186 -11.77 3.58 -12.29
C VAL A 186 -12.63 3.45 -13.54
N VAL A 187 -12.62 2.26 -14.15
CA VAL A 187 -13.47 1.94 -15.30
C VAL A 187 -14.61 1.06 -14.81
N MET A 188 -15.85 1.55 -14.91
CA MET A 188 -17.03 0.73 -14.59
C MET A 188 -17.33 -0.23 -15.75
N LEU A 189 -17.51 -1.50 -15.42
CA LEU A 189 -17.81 -2.54 -16.41
C LEU A 189 -19.22 -3.07 -16.19
N GLY A 190 -20.03 -3.04 -17.24
CA GLY A 190 -21.45 -3.41 -17.15
C GLY A 190 -21.76 -4.90 -17.05
N SER A 191 -20.76 -5.79 -17.06
CA SER A 191 -20.92 -7.26 -16.93
C SER A 191 -19.56 -7.95 -16.78
N ASP A 192 -19.48 -8.98 -15.93
CA ASP A 192 -18.23 -9.66 -15.52
C ASP A 192 -17.41 -10.28 -16.68
N GLY A 193 -18.05 -10.66 -17.79
CA GLY A 193 -17.37 -11.29 -18.94
C GLY A 193 -16.59 -10.37 -19.89
N LYS A 194 -16.39 -9.09 -19.55
CA LYS A 194 -15.66 -8.12 -20.41
C LYS A 194 -14.18 -7.96 -20.04
N LEU A 195 -13.72 -8.67 -19.02
CA LEU A 195 -12.34 -8.60 -18.51
C LEU A 195 -11.45 -9.76 -18.94
N ASP A 196 -12.00 -10.93 -19.27
CA ASP A 196 -11.23 -12.16 -19.50
C ASP A 196 -10.21 -12.05 -20.66
N GLY A 197 -10.43 -11.12 -21.59
CA GLY A 197 -9.53 -10.85 -22.72
C GLY A 197 -8.54 -9.71 -22.50
N LEU A 198 -8.52 -9.09 -21.31
CA LEU A 198 -7.71 -7.92 -21.01
C LEU A 198 -6.26 -8.31 -20.70
N ASP A 199 -5.31 -7.82 -21.50
CA ASP A 199 -3.89 -7.98 -21.23
C ASP A 199 -3.44 -6.91 -20.24
N LEU A 200 -3.46 -7.26 -18.95
CA LEU A 200 -2.99 -6.42 -17.85
C LEU A 200 -1.45 -6.38 -17.75
N GLY A 201 -0.72 -7.14 -18.56
CA GLY A 201 0.74 -7.08 -18.66
C GLY A 201 1.22 -5.83 -19.42
N VAL A 202 0.32 -5.12 -20.11
CA VAL A 202 0.60 -3.87 -20.80
C VAL A 202 -0.20 -2.73 -20.20
N ALA A 203 0.47 -1.62 -19.88
CA ALA A 203 -0.18 -0.45 -19.34
C ALA A 203 -1.25 0.11 -20.31
N PRO A 204 -2.48 0.35 -19.85
CA PRO A 204 -3.52 0.98 -20.65
C PRO A 204 -3.26 2.48 -20.84
N VAL A 205 -3.82 3.02 -21.91
CA VAL A 205 -3.76 4.44 -22.26
C VAL A 205 -4.97 5.15 -21.65
N VAL A 206 -4.73 6.22 -20.90
CA VAL A 206 -5.76 7.08 -20.31
C VAL A 206 -5.78 8.43 -21.03
N THR A 207 -6.96 8.88 -21.47
CA THR A 207 -7.17 10.15 -22.16
C THR A 207 -8.23 10.98 -21.42
N PRO A 208 -7.96 12.25 -21.05
CA PRO A 208 -6.70 12.98 -21.23
C PRO A 208 -5.54 12.33 -20.45
N ALA A 209 -4.31 12.52 -20.94
CA ALA A 209 -3.13 11.97 -20.29
C ALA A 209 -2.98 12.58 -18.88
N ARG A 210 -2.64 11.72 -17.91
CA ARG A 210 -2.47 12.16 -16.51
C ARG A 210 -1.37 13.21 -16.41
N ARG A 211 -1.66 14.37 -15.81
CA ARG A 211 -0.62 15.28 -15.34
C ARG A 211 0.15 14.57 -14.22
N THR A 212 1.42 14.29 -14.48
CA THR A 212 2.28 13.44 -13.66
C THR A 212 2.47 13.98 -12.24
N ALA A 213 2.26 13.12 -11.25
CA ALA A 213 2.97 13.11 -9.98
C ALA A 213 3.16 11.65 -9.57
N ARG A 214 4.37 11.12 -9.84
CA ARG A 214 4.96 9.83 -9.43
C ARG A 214 4.11 8.56 -9.69
N MET A 215 4.63 7.73 -10.59
CA MET A 215 4.08 6.46 -11.03
C MET A 215 4.14 5.42 -9.89
N TRP A 216 2.98 4.96 -9.42
CA TRP A 216 2.84 3.75 -8.60
C TRP A 216 1.93 2.81 -9.39
N SER A 217 2.49 1.75 -9.98
CA SER A 217 1.72 0.74 -10.70
C SER A 217 1.27 -0.36 -9.74
N SER A 218 0.08 -0.21 -9.17
CA SER A 218 -0.68 -1.33 -8.61
C SER A 218 -2.04 -1.35 -9.27
N TRP A 219 -2.27 -2.36 -10.11
CA TRP A 219 -3.57 -2.64 -10.71
C TRP A 219 -4.33 -3.56 -9.76
N CYS A 220 -5.34 -3.03 -9.07
CA CYS A 220 -6.17 -3.80 -8.17
C CYS A 220 -7.60 -3.87 -8.72
N LEU A 221 -7.99 -5.04 -9.24
CA LEU A 221 -9.40 -5.37 -9.46
C LEU A 221 -10.03 -5.59 -8.09
N SER A 222 -10.76 -4.59 -7.59
CA SER A 222 -11.62 -4.74 -6.42
C SER A 222 -13.06 -4.79 -6.91
N ASN A 223 -13.76 -5.89 -6.59
CA ASN A 223 -15.19 -6.00 -6.82
C ASN A 223 -15.88 -5.18 -5.73
N TRP A 224 -16.28 -3.95 -6.03
CA TRP A 224 -17.03 -3.12 -5.08
C TRP A 224 -18.49 -3.57 -5.09
N SER A 225 -18.84 -4.51 -4.22
CA SER A 225 -20.23 -4.72 -3.84
C SER A 225 -20.68 -3.54 -2.98
N MET A 226 -21.36 -2.55 -3.57
CA MET A 226 -22.10 -1.55 -2.81
C MET A 226 -23.27 -2.25 -2.10
N THR A 227 -23.12 -2.51 -0.81
CA THR A 227 -24.27 -2.80 0.06
C THR A 227 -25.02 -1.49 0.27
N PRO A 228 -26.33 -1.40 -0.01
CA PRO A 228 -27.07 -0.17 0.20
C PRO A 228 -27.16 0.12 1.70
N ALA A 229 -26.60 1.25 2.12
CA ALA A 229 -26.87 1.79 3.44
C ALA A 229 -28.35 2.15 3.51
N ILE A 230 -29.05 1.46 4.39
CA ILE A 230 -30.45 1.70 4.75
C ILE A 230 -30.57 3.14 5.26
N LEU A 231 -31.27 3.99 4.50
CA LEU A 231 -31.81 5.25 4.99
C LEU A 231 -32.87 4.92 6.04
N GLY A 232 -32.53 5.13 7.31
CA GLY A 232 -33.46 5.09 8.43
C GLY A 232 -33.85 6.51 8.82
N SER A 233 -35.14 6.81 8.59
CA SER A 233 -35.99 7.92 9.07
C SER A 233 -35.51 9.36 8.93
#